data_AF-A0A4W5KSQ0-F1
#
_entry.id   AF-A0A4W5KSQ0-F1
#
_cell.length_a   1.000
_cell.length_b   1.000
_cell.length_c   1.000
_cell.angle_alpha   90.00
_cell.angle_beta   90.00
_cell.angle_gamma   90.00
#
_symmetry.space_group_name_H-M   'P 1'
#
loop_
_entity.id
_entity.type
_entity.pdbx_description
1 polymer ?
#
loop_
_entity_poly.entity_id
_entity_poly.type
_entity_poly.pdbx_seq_one_letter_code
_entity_poly.pdbx_strand_id
1 'polypeptide(L)'
;AISWLNDYLCMCVDFPFPFGWVTGYIAILVGAGMTFIVQSSSVFTSAITPLVGIGVISIERAYPLSLGANIGTTTTAILAAMAAPGDSLANALQIALIHFVFNVSGIIMWYSIPFTRIPIRLAKALGNITAEHRWFAGIYIISCFFLLPLIIFGLSMAGWKVLVGVGVPIVALLMIIIIVNLLQERRPSCLPTVLRSWDFLPLWAHSLEPWDRVVAVVAAKCCCCCKGRQTGQEEEEEEEKKGGGNFLEMYDNPAMTSGVDWEKKREDKEDVLKATQL
;
A
#
# COMPACT_ATOMS: atom_id res chain seq x y z
N ALA A 1 -0.38 -12.12 -22.80
CA ALA A 1 0.28 -12.41 -21.50
C ALA A 1 -0.51 -11.83 -20.33
N ILE A 2 -0.71 -10.51 -20.25
CA ILE A 2 -1.40 -9.86 -19.12
C ILE A 2 -2.87 -10.28 -18.98
N SER A 3 -3.63 -10.40 -20.08
CA SER A 3 -5.03 -10.86 -20.02
C SER A 3 -5.16 -12.26 -19.41
N TRP A 4 -4.35 -13.22 -19.89
CA TRP A 4 -4.33 -14.58 -19.35
C TRP A 4 -3.92 -14.62 -17.86
N LEU A 5 -3.02 -13.72 -17.45
CA LEU A 5 -2.60 -13.59 -16.06
C LEU A 5 -3.72 -13.07 -15.17
N ASN A 6 -4.48 -12.08 -15.64
CA ASN A 6 -5.63 -11.54 -14.93
C ASN A 6 -6.72 -12.59 -14.74
N ASP A 7 -7.00 -13.38 -15.79
CA ASP A 7 -7.98 -14.47 -15.72
C ASP A 7 -7.57 -15.55 -14.71
N TYR A 8 -6.28 -15.94 -14.71
CA TYR A 8 -5.72 -16.90 -13.74
C TYR A 8 -5.73 -16.36 -12.31
N LEU A 9 -5.36 -15.08 -12.13
CA LEU A 9 -5.39 -14.42 -10.82
C LEU A 9 -6.81 -14.35 -10.25
N CYS A 10 -7.80 -14.01 -11.07
CA CYS A 10 -9.20 -13.98 -10.66
C CYS A 10 -9.65 -15.38 -10.21
N MET A 11 -9.41 -16.40 -11.04
CA MET A 11 -9.77 -17.78 -10.74
C MET A 11 -9.14 -18.32 -9.45
N CYS A 12 -7.89 -17.97 -9.15
CA CYS A 12 -7.23 -18.37 -7.90
C CYS A 12 -7.70 -17.59 -6.66
N VAL A 13 -8.22 -16.37 -6.85
CA VAL A 13 -8.75 -15.52 -5.77
C VAL A 13 -10.19 -15.89 -5.40
N ASP A 14 -10.93 -16.50 -6.34
CA ASP A 14 -12.34 -16.92 -6.15
C ASP A 14 -12.53 -18.24 -5.36
N PHE A 15 -11.48 -18.80 -4.73
CA PHE A 15 -11.62 -20.04 -3.97
C PHE A 15 -12.47 -19.83 -2.69
N PRO A 16 -13.63 -20.49 -2.55
CA PRO A 16 -14.55 -20.24 -1.44
C PRO A 16 -14.10 -20.95 -0.14
N PHE A 17 -14.29 -20.25 0.99
CA PHE A 17 -14.34 -20.63 2.42
C PHE A 17 -14.14 -22.11 2.83
N PRO A 18 -13.42 -22.43 3.96
CA PRO A 18 -13.74 -21.91 5.31
C PRO A 18 -12.53 -21.56 6.24
N PHE A 19 -11.28 -21.58 5.77
CA PHE A 19 -10.10 -21.41 6.63
C PHE A 19 -9.38 -20.08 6.37
N GLY A 20 -9.81 -18.98 7.02
CA GLY A 20 -9.24 -17.63 6.84
C GLY A 20 -7.74 -17.48 7.17
N TRP A 21 -7.21 -18.36 8.02
CA TRP A 21 -5.77 -18.48 8.28
C TRP A 21 -4.98 -19.18 7.16
N VAL A 22 -5.58 -20.14 6.45
CA VAL A 22 -4.93 -20.96 5.40
C VAL A 22 -5.00 -20.26 4.06
N THR A 23 -6.07 -19.50 3.80
CA THR A 23 -6.24 -18.73 2.56
C THR A 23 -5.07 -17.79 2.30
N GLY A 24 -4.53 -17.18 3.36
CA GLY A 24 -3.35 -16.34 3.31
C GLY A 24 -2.09 -17.07 2.82
N TYR A 25 -1.83 -18.27 3.33
CA TYR A 25 -0.69 -19.07 2.91
C TYR A 25 -0.87 -19.64 1.50
N ILE A 26 -2.10 -20.01 1.11
CA ILE A 26 -2.42 -20.40 -0.26
C ILE A 26 -2.14 -19.23 -1.22
N ALA A 27 -2.55 -18.01 -0.88
CA ALA A 27 -2.27 -16.82 -1.67
C ALA A 27 -0.76 -16.57 -1.82
N ILE A 28 0.05 -16.82 -0.79
CA ILE A 28 1.52 -16.78 -0.89
C ILE A 28 2.04 -17.82 -1.89
N LEU A 29 1.55 -19.06 -1.81
CA LEU A 29 1.97 -20.13 -2.74
C LEU A 29 1.57 -19.84 -4.18
N VAL A 30 0.36 -19.33 -4.40
CA VAL A 30 -0.14 -18.90 -5.72
C VAL A 30 0.73 -17.78 -6.27
N GLY A 31 1.01 -16.74 -5.47
CA GLY A 31 1.89 -15.64 -5.90
C GLY A 31 3.31 -16.10 -6.25
N ALA A 32 3.85 -17.04 -5.45
CA ALA A 32 5.17 -17.63 -5.70
C ALA A 32 5.20 -18.44 -6.99
N GLY A 33 4.20 -19.31 -7.21
CA GLY A 33 4.07 -20.11 -8.43
C GLY A 33 3.87 -19.25 -9.67
N MET A 34 3.00 -18.24 -9.61
CA MET A 34 2.77 -17.30 -10.71
C MET A 34 4.04 -16.57 -11.11
N THR A 35 4.80 -16.09 -10.12
CA THR A 35 6.06 -15.38 -10.40
C THR A 35 7.16 -16.33 -10.86
N PHE A 36 7.15 -17.58 -10.42
CA PHE A 36 8.05 -18.60 -10.93
C PHE A 36 7.81 -18.88 -12.43
N ILE A 37 6.54 -18.97 -12.85
CA ILE A 37 6.16 -19.22 -14.25
C ILE A 37 6.46 -18.00 -15.13
N VAL A 38 6.07 -16.81 -14.67
CA VAL A 38 6.21 -15.57 -15.44
C VAL A 38 7.63 -15.00 -15.38
N GLN A 39 8.40 -15.37 -14.35
CA GLN A 39 9.75 -14.89 -14.07
C GLN A 39 9.88 -13.35 -14.03
N SER A 40 8.77 -12.65 -13.78
CA SER A 40 8.72 -11.20 -13.75
C SER A 40 7.75 -10.72 -12.69
N SER A 41 8.31 -10.15 -11.61
CA SER A 41 7.53 -9.54 -10.54
C SER A 41 6.85 -8.25 -10.98
N SER A 42 7.40 -7.51 -11.95
CA SER A 42 6.78 -6.29 -12.49
C SER A 42 5.50 -6.61 -13.27
N VAL A 43 5.49 -7.69 -14.06
CA VAL A 43 4.29 -8.16 -14.75
C VAL A 43 3.21 -8.57 -13.73
N PHE A 44 3.59 -9.29 -12.69
CA PHE A 44 2.68 -9.69 -11.61
C PHE A 44 2.05 -8.48 -10.90
N THR A 45 2.87 -7.49 -10.48
CA THR A 45 2.36 -6.26 -9.85
C THR A 45 1.45 -5.48 -10.79
N SER A 46 1.82 -5.34 -12.07
CA SER A 46 1.01 -4.61 -13.06
C SER A 46 -0.36 -5.24 -13.34
N ALA A 47 -0.50 -6.54 -13.13
CA ALA A 47 -1.76 -7.27 -13.26
C ALA A 47 -2.64 -7.13 -12.02
N ILE A 48 -2.05 -7.22 -10.81
CA ILE A 48 -2.80 -7.12 -9.56
C ILE A 48 -3.25 -5.69 -9.27
N THR A 49 -2.43 -4.68 -9.51
CA THR A 49 -2.78 -3.27 -9.21
C THR A 49 -4.13 -2.83 -9.80
N PRO A 50 -4.44 -3.02 -11.10
CA PRO A 50 -5.74 -2.66 -11.64
C PRO A 50 -6.87 -3.52 -11.07
N LEU A 51 -6.65 -4.83 -10.85
CA LEU A 51 -7.64 -5.74 -10.24
C LEU A 51 -8.01 -5.32 -8.81
N VAL A 52 -7.05 -4.79 -8.06
CA VAL A 52 -7.29 -4.17 -6.74
C VAL A 52 -8.02 -2.84 -6.89
N GLY A 53 -7.66 -2.04 -7.90
CA GLY A 53 -8.30 -0.77 -8.21
C GLY A 53 -9.79 -0.90 -8.54
N ILE A 54 -10.19 -1.94 -9.27
CA ILE A 54 -11.59 -2.24 -9.60
C ILE A 54 -12.31 -3.08 -8.52
N GLY A 55 -11.61 -3.47 -7.45
CA GLY A 55 -12.21 -4.20 -6.32
C GLY A 55 -12.40 -5.71 -6.51
N VAL A 56 -11.93 -6.30 -7.63
CA VAL A 56 -11.95 -7.75 -7.86
C VAL A 56 -11.06 -8.49 -6.85
N ILE A 57 -9.91 -7.91 -6.52
CA ILE A 57 -9.00 -8.44 -5.49
C ILE A 57 -8.95 -7.46 -4.32
N SER A 58 -9.30 -7.92 -3.12
CA SER A 58 -9.17 -7.08 -1.92
C SER A 58 -7.69 -6.86 -1.54
N ILE A 59 -7.38 -5.72 -0.91
CA ILE A 59 -6.00 -5.39 -0.48
C ILE A 59 -5.45 -6.47 0.47
N GLU A 60 -6.29 -7.09 1.29
CA GLU A 60 -5.90 -8.18 2.20
C GLU A 60 -5.47 -9.45 1.47
N ARG A 61 -5.94 -9.67 0.24
CA ARG A 61 -5.53 -10.78 -0.62
C ARG A 61 -4.35 -10.41 -1.51
N ALA A 62 -4.29 -9.16 -1.98
CA ALA A 62 -3.18 -8.66 -2.78
C ALA A 62 -1.84 -8.63 -2.00
N TYR A 63 -1.90 -8.38 -0.69
CA TYR A 63 -0.71 -8.39 0.17
C TYR A 63 0.01 -9.76 0.24
N PRO A 64 -0.63 -10.87 0.67
CA PRO A 64 0.01 -12.19 0.66
C PRO A 64 0.40 -12.66 -0.75
N LEU A 65 -0.38 -12.31 -1.78
CA LEU A 65 -0.01 -12.57 -3.18
C LEU A 65 1.33 -11.91 -3.55
N SER A 66 1.53 -10.65 -3.17
CA SER A 66 2.78 -9.92 -3.41
C SER A 66 3.96 -10.47 -2.60
N LEU A 67 3.73 -10.89 -1.36
CA LEU A 67 4.74 -11.57 -0.55
C LEU A 67 5.17 -12.90 -1.21
N GLY A 68 4.19 -13.65 -1.73
CA GLY A 68 4.44 -14.86 -2.52
C GLY A 68 5.29 -14.59 -3.75
N ALA A 69 4.97 -13.54 -4.52
CA ALA A 69 5.72 -13.17 -5.70
C ALA A 69 7.22 -12.88 -5.42
N ASN A 70 7.52 -12.27 -4.28
CA ASN A 70 8.90 -12.05 -3.86
C ASN A 70 9.64 -13.37 -3.56
N ILE A 71 8.96 -14.37 -2.99
CA ILE A 71 9.51 -15.73 -2.84
C ILE A 71 9.76 -16.36 -4.22
N GLY A 72 8.82 -16.24 -5.16
CA GLY A 72 9.00 -16.76 -6.53
C GLY A 72 10.21 -16.15 -7.24
N THR A 73 10.41 -14.84 -7.10
CA THR A 73 11.57 -14.12 -7.67
C THR A 73 12.90 -14.60 -7.08
N THR A 74 12.95 -14.83 -5.76
CA THR A 74 14.17 -15.33 -5.13
C THR A 74 14.43 -16.81 -5.41
N THR A 75 13.38 -17.61 -5.60
CA THR A 75 13.48 -19.02 -6.02
C THR A 75 14.04 -19.13 -7.44
N THR A 76 13.55 -18.29 -8.37
CA THR A 76 14.09 -18.23 -9.74
C THR A 76 15.53 -17.73 -9.76
N ALA A 77 15.90 -16.80 -8.87
CA ALA A 77 17.30 -16.38 -8.70
C ALA A 77 18.22 -17.51 -8.23
N ILE A 78 17.74 -18.41 -7.35
CA ILE A 78 18.50 -19.60 -6.95
C ILE A 78 18.72 -20.55 -8.14
N LEU A 79 17.69 -20.81 -8.93
CA LEU A 79 17.83 -21.65 -10.13
C LEU A 79 18.79 -21.03 -11.15
N ALA A 80 18.69 -19.72 -11.37
CA ALA A 80 19.62 -19.00 -12.23
C ALA A 80 21.06 -19.06 -11.72
N ALA A 81 21.25 -18.93 -10.40
CA ALA A 81 22.57 -19.07 -9.78
C ALA A 81 23.14 -20.49 -9.94
N MET A 82 22.32 -21.53 -9.81
CA MET A 82 22.75 -22.93 -10.04
C MET A 82 23.16 -23.21 -11.49
N ALA A 83 22.63 -22.45 -12.44
CA ALA A 83 23.01 -22.52 -13.85
C ALA A 83 24.25 -21.67 -14.20
N ALA A 84 24.83 -20.94 -13.23
CA ALA A 84 25.98 -20.08 -13.46
C ALA A 84 27.29 -20.89 -13.63
N PRO A 85 28.28 -20.37 -14.38
CA PRO A 85 29.59 -21.00 -14.53
C PRO A 85 30.28 -21.25 -13.19
N GLY A 86 31.05 -22.33 -13.08
CA GLY A 86 31.66 -22.82 -11.83
C GLY A 86 32.47 -21.78 -11.05
N ASP A 87 33.16 -20.88 -11.74
CA ASP A 87 33.96 -19.80 -11.13
C ASP A 87 33.09 -18.75 -10.40
N SER A 88 31.83 -18.59 -10.81
CA SER A 88 30.87 -17.62 -10.26
C SER A 88 29.73 -18.25 -9.47
N LEU A 89 29.59 -19.59 -9.53
CA LEU A 89 28.53 -20.36 -8.91
C LEU A 89 28.41 -20.09 -7.41
N ALA A 90 29.54 -20.16 -6.68
CA ALA A 90 29.53 -19.95 -5.24
C ALA A 90 29.03 -18.55 -4.84
N ASN A 91 29.52 -17.52 -5.54
CA ASN A 91 29.14 -16.13 -5.28
C ASN A 91 27.67 -15.86 -5.64
N ALA A 92 27.23 -16.34 -6.82
CA ALA A 92 25.86 -16.18 -7.28
C ALA A 92 24.85 -16.90 -6.36
N LEU A 93 25.17 -18.12 -5.95
CA LEU A 93 24.33 -18.91 -5.04
C LEU A 93 24.27 -18.28 -3.65
N GLN A 94 25.40 -17.78 -3.13
CA GLN A 94 25.43 -17.07 -1.86
C GLN A 94 24.49 -15.85 -1.87
N ILE A 95 24.57 -15.01 -2.91
CA ILE A 95 23.70 -13.84 -3.07
C ILE A 95 22.23 -14.29 -3.15
N ALA A 96 21.92 -15.27 -3.99
CA ALA A 96 20.56 -15.77 -4.17
C ALA A 96 19.96 -16.35 -2.86
N LEU A 97 20.76 -17.11 -2.10
CA LEU A 97 20.34 -17.68 -0.82
C LEU A 97 20.12 -16.60 0.25
N ILE A 98 20.98 -15.58 0.33
CA ILE A 98 20.79 -14.46 1.25
C ILE A 98 19.46 -13.75 0.93
N HIS A 99 19.19 -13.46 -0.35
CA HIS A 99 17.93 -12.84 -0.74
C HIS A 99 16.71 -13.72 -0.43
N PHE A 100 16.80 -15.03 -0.69
CA PHE A 100 15.72 -15.98 -0.39
C PHE A 100 15.44 -16.07 1.12
N VAL A 101 16.47 -16.29 1.94
CA VAL A 101 16.34 -16.37 3.40
C VAL A 101 15.84 -15.06 3.99
N PHE A 102 16.30 -13.92 3.48
CA PHE A 102 15.80 -12.60 3.91
C PHE A 102 14.31 -12.42 3.60
N ASN A 103 13.85 -12.79 2.40
CA ASN A 103 12.44 -12.68 2.03
C ASN A 103 11.55 -13.64 2.84
N VAL A 104 11.98 -14.89 3.01
CA VAL A 104 11.23 -15.89 3.79
C VAL A 104 11.17 -15.50 5.27
N SER A 105 12.29 -15.08 5.86
CA SER A 105 12.32 -14.65 7.26
C SER A 105 11.49 -13.37 7.50
N GLY A 106 11.51 -12.43 6.56
CA GLY A 106 10.64 -11.26 6.57
C GLY A 106 9.16 -11.63 6.56
N ILE A 107 8.75 -12.60 5.74
CA ILE A 107 7.37 -13.08 5.70
C ILE A 107 7.00 -13.77 7.02
N ILE A 108 7.84 -14.65 7.55
CA ILE A 108 7.57 -15.31 8.84
C ILE A 108 7.43 -14.27 9.96
N MET A 109 8.28 -13.23 9.97
CA MET A 109 8.25 -12.19 10.99
C MET A 109 7.05 -11.24 10.87
N TRP A 110 6.74 -10.77 9.66
CA TRP A 110 5.74 -9.71 9.41
C TRP A 110 4.36 -10.22 9.00
N TYR A 111 4.24 -11.45 8.50
CA TYR A 111 2.97 -12.02 8.05
C TYR A 111 2.32 -12.97 9.06
N SER A 112 3.11 -13.80 9.75
CA SER A 112 2.57 -14.76 10.74
C SER A 112 1.99 -14.08 11.98
N ILE A 113 2.52 -12.92 12.37
CA ILE A 113 1.99 -12.17 13.52
C ILE A 113 0.86 -11.26 13.01
N PRO A 114 -0.41 -11.49 13.38
CA PRO A 114 -1.54 -10.71 12.87
C PRO A 114 -1.47 -9.22 13.25
N PHE A 115 -0.81 -8.89 14.37
CA PHE A 115 -0.62 -7.52 14.84
C PHE A 115 0.34 -6.69 13.97
N THR A 116 1.29 -7.33 13.27
CA THR A 116 2.31 -6.61 12.48
C THR A 116 1.87 -6.33 11.04
N ARG A 117 0.60 -6.59 10.68
CA ARG A 117 -0.02 -6.27 9.38
C ARG A 117 -0.31 -4.76 9.19
N ILE A 118 0.58 -3.92 9.71
CA ILE A 118 0.59 -2.47 9.59
C ILE A 118 0.55 -2.01 8.11
N PRO A 119 1.26 -2.64 7.15
CA PRO A 119 1.24 -2.21 5.75
C PRO A 119 -0.16 -2.18 5.13
N ILE A 120 -1.03 -3.13 5.49
CA ILE A 120 -2.41 -3.17 4.97
C ILE A 120 -3.20 -1.96 5.50
N ARG A 121 -3.06 -1.65 6.80
CA ARG A 121 -3.72 -0.50 7.42
C ARG A 121 -3.23 0.82 6.83
N LEU A 122 -1.92 0.96 6.65
CA LEU A 122 -1.33 2.14 6.03
C LEU A 122 -1.76 2.31 4.57
N ALA A 123 -1.77 1.23 3.79
CA ALA A 123 -2.22 1.27 2.39
C ALA A 123 -3.68 1.71 2.27
N LYS A 124 -4.57 1.22 3.14
CA LYS A 124 -5.97 1.65 3.20
C LYS A 124 -6.12 3.11 3.62
N ALA A 125 -5.43 3.51 4.69
CA ALA A 125 -5.48 4.89 5.19
C ALA A 125 -4.99 5.89 4.11
N LEU A 126 -3.84 5.59 3.50
CA LEU A 126 -3.29 6.39 2.41
C LEU A 126 -4.22 6.42 1.20
N GLY A 127 -4.83 5.28 0.84
CA GLY A 127 -5.80 5.16 -0.24
C GLY A 127 -7.03 6.03 -0.02
N ASN A 128 -7.60 6.04 1.19
CA ASN A 128 -8.77 6.86 1.53
C ASN A 128 -8.44 8.36 1.46
N ILE A 129 -7.31 8.80 2.02
CA ILE A 129 -6.85 10.20 1.94
C ILE A 129 -6.65 10.62 0.48
N THR A 130 -6.12 9.72 -0.35
CA THR A 130 -5.89 9.96 -1.78
C THR A 130 -7.20 10.03 -2.57
N ALA A 131 -8.21 9.26 -2.18
CA ALA A 131 -9.54 9.29 -2.80
C ALA A 131 -10.28 10.61 -2.49
N GLU A 132 -10.10 11.14 -1.27
CA GLU A 132 -10.70 12.41 -0.84
C GLU A 132 -9.99 13.61 -1.49
N HIS A 133 -8.66 13.59 -1.58
CA HIS A 133 -7.84 14.69 -2.10
C HIS A 133 -7.07 14.29 -3.37
N ARG A 134 -7.63 14.52 -4.56
CA ARG A 134 -6.96 14.12 -5.83
C ARG A 134 -5.58 14.76 -6.05
N TRP A 135 -5.35 15.97 -5.52
CA TRP A 135 -4.04 16.64 -5.60
C TRP A 135 -3.00 15.97 -4.71
N PHE A 136 -3.42 15.33 -3.62
CA PHE A 136 -2.56 14.58 -2.72
C PHE A 136 -1.89 13.41 -3.46
N ALA A 137 -2.60 12.75 -4.38
CA ALA A 137 -2.05 11.71 -5.25
C ALA A 137 -0.83 12.20 -6.04
N GLY A 138 -0.95 13.39 -6.66
CA GLY A 138 0.12 13.98 -7.47
C GLY A 138 1.34 14.34 -6.62
N ILE A 139 1.12 14.98 -5.46
CA ILE A 139 2.21 15.32 -4.53
C ILE A 139 2.86 14.06 -3.96
N TYR A 140 2.07 13.05 -3.62
CA TYR A 140 2.59 11.76 -3.14
C TYR A 140 3.51 11.10 -4.17
N ILE A 141 3.09 11.02 -5.43
CA ILE A 141 3.91 10.44 -6.51
C ILE A 141 5.19 11.26 -6.71
N ILE A 142 5.10 12.60 -6.80
CA ILE A 142 6.27 13.47 -6.98
C ILE A 142 7.23 13.32 -5.80
N SER A 143 6.70 13.30 -4.58
CA SER A 143 7.49 13.15 -3.36
C SER A 143 8.19 11.80 -3.30
N CYS A 144 7.45 10.69 -3.46
CA CYS A 144 8.01 9.34 -3.31
C CYS A 144 8.95 8.93 -4.46
N PHE A 145 8.67 9.31 -5.71
CA PHE A 145 9.46 8.88 -6.86
C PHE A 145 10.61 9.83 -7.22
N PHE A 146 10.50 11.13 -6.89
CA PHE A 146 11.52 12.11 -7.27
C PHE A 146 12.16 12.78 -6.05
N LEU A 147 11.36 13.42 -5.20
CA LEU A 147 11.89 14.27 -4.14
C LEU A 147 12.68 13.47 -3.10
N LEU A 148 12.12 12.36 -2.62
CA LEU A 148 12.73 11.51 -1.59
C LEU A 148 14.02 10.84 -2.11
N PRO A 149 14.05 10.15 -3.27
CA PRO A 149 15.28 9.61 -3.82
C PRO A 149 16.36 10.67 -4.05
N LEU A 150 15.97 11.86 -4.53
CA LEU A 150 16.90 12.97 -4.78
C LEU A 150 17.47 13.53 -3.47
N ILE A 151 16.66 13.67 -2.42
CA ILE A 151 17.11 14.08 -1.10
C ILE A 151 18.08 13.05 -0.52
N ILE A 152 17.75 11.75 -0.58
CA ILE A 152 18.63 10.68 -0.09
C ILE A 152 19.95 10.66 -0.87
N PHE A 153 19.89 10.77 -2.19
CA PHE A 153 21.08 10.85 -3.04
C PHE A 153 21.93 12.08 -2.72
N GLY A 154 21.31 13.25 -2.57
CA GLY A 154 22.00 14.49 -2.18
C GLY A 154 22.67 14.38 -0.81
N LEU A 155 21.97 13.81 0.17
CA LEU A 155 22.51 13.53 1.51
C LEU A 155 23.66 12.51 1.46
N SER A 156 23.57 11.50 0.59
CA SER A 156 24.62 10.51 0.39
C SER A 156 25.90 11.14 -0.19
N MET A 157 25.77 12.07 -1.14
CA MET A 157 26.89 12.81 -1.73
C MET A 157 27.52 13.83 -0.78
N ALA A 158 26.76 14.37 0.19
CA ALA A 158 27.23 15.36 1.16
C ALA A 158 28.18 14.80 2.24
N GLY A 159 28.44 13.49 2.23
CA GLY A 159 29.38 12.80 3.12
C GLY A 159 28.77 12.40 4.46
N TRP A 160 29.43 11.46 5.13
CA TRP A 160 28.91 10.78 6.32
C TRP A 160 28.53 11.72 7.48
N LYS A 161 29.25 12.83 7.66
CA LYS A 161 28.96 13.81 8.73
C LYS A 161 27.61 14.49 8.54
N VAL A 162 27.27 14.87 7.31
CA VAL A 162 25.99 15.51 6.99
C VAL A 162 24.87 14.49 7.05
N LEU A 163 25.11 13.27 6.55
CA LEU A 163 24.15 12.18 6.62
C LEU A 163 23.75 11.86 8.07
N VAL A 164 24.73 11.74 8.98
CA VAL A 164 24.45 11.51 10.40
C VAL A 164 23.81 12.75 11.03
N GLY A 165 24.32 13.95 10.73
CA GLY A 165 23.82 15.20 11.28
C GLY A 165 22.36 15.51 10.94
N VAL A 166 21.90 15.15 9.73
CA VAL A 166 20.51 15.36 9.29
C VAL A 166 19.66 14.11 9.51
N GLY A 167 20.21 12.93 9.28
CA GLY A 167 19.48 11.66 9.39
C GLY A 167 19.12 11.29 10.82
N VAL A 168 20.03 11.48 11.78
CA VAL A 168 19.77 11.11 13.19
C VAL A 168 18.60 11.91 13.78
N PRO A 169 18.51 13.24 13.64
CA PRO A 169 17.35 14.00 14.11
C PRO A 169 16.03 13.56 13.48
N ILE A 170 16.00 13.28 12.18
CA ILE A 170 14.80 12.83 11.48
C ILE A 170 14.34 11.47 12.02
N VAL A 171 15.25 10.51 12.14
CA VAL A 171 14.94 9.18 12.68
C VAL A 171 14.52 9.28 14.15
N ALA A 172 15.19 10.10 14.96
CA ALA A 172 14.82 10.33 16.35
C ALA A 172 13.41 10.94 16.47
N LEU A 173 13.06 11.92 15.63
CA LEU A 173 11.73 12.52 15.58
C LEU A 173 10.66 11.47 15.23
N LEU A 174 10.89 10.66 14.18
CA LEU A 174 9.96 9.59 13.78
C LEU A 174 9.78 8.55 14.89
N MET A 175 10.86 8.15 15.55
CA MET A 175 10.82 7.24 16.69
C MET A 175 10.03 7.83 17.86
N ILE A 176 10.20 9.13 18.16
CA ILE A 176 9.44 9.82 19.21
C ILE A 176 7.94 9.83 18.85
N ILE A 177 7.58 10.14 17.61
CA ILE A 177 6.18 10.13 17.15
C ILE A 177 5.57 8.72 17.31
N ILE A 178 6.29 7.68 16.89
CA ILE A 178 5.85 6.30 17.03
C ILE A 178 5.69 5.92 18.51
N ILE A 179 6.65 6.27 19.37
CA ILE A 179 6.59 6.00 20.81
C ILE A 179 5.41 6.73 21.46
N VAL A 180 5.18 8.00 21.12
CA VAL A 180 4.04 8.78 21.62
C VAL A 180 2.72 8.16 21.19
N ASN A 181 2.56 7.78 19.92
CA ASN A 181 1.34 7.12 19.43
C ASN A 181 1.14 5.75 20.11
N LEU A 182 2.20 4.96 20.31
CA LEU A 182 2.13 3.68 21.04
C LEU A 182 1.77 3.87 22.52
N LEU A 183 2.25 4.94 23.17
CA LEU A 183 1.92 5.26 24.56
C LEU A 183 0.50 5.78 24.71
N GLN A 184 0.00 6.58 23.74
CA GLN A 184 -1.39 7.02 23.67
C GLN A 184 -2.34 5.82 23.60
N GLU A 185 -2.01 4.81 22.78
CA GLU A 185 -2.87 3.63 22.57
C GLU A 185 -2.81 2.61 23.72
N ARG A 186 -1.64 2.40 24.36
CA ARG A 186 -1.49 1.39 25.43
C ARG A 186 -1.70 1.91 26.86
N ARG A 187 -1.33 3.16 27.17
CA ARG A 187 -1.33 3.72 28.53
C ARG A 187 -1.54 5.25 28.51
N PRO A 188 -2.77 5.73 28.27
CA PRO A 188 -3.04 7.17 28.16
C PRO A 188 -2.90 7.94 29.50
N SER A 189 -2.75 7.25 30.62
CA SER A 189 -2.58 7.83 31.97
C SER A 189 -1.13 8.22 32.33
N CYS A 190 -0.12 7.80 31.56
CA CYS A 190 1.29 8.15 31.81
C CYS A 190 1.80 9.37 31.00
N LEU A 191 0.95 10.00 30.17
CA LEU A 191 1.34 11.12 29.32
C LEU A 191 0.85 12.46 29.90
N PRO A 192 1.68 13.53 29.88
CA PRO A 192 1.22 14.88 30.20
C PRO A 192 0.14 15.33 29.19
N THR A 193 -0.81 16.15 29.66
CA THR A 193 -2.02 16.54 28.92
C THR A 193 -1.76 17.11 27.52
N VAL A 194 -0.60 17.77 27.33
CA VAL A 194 -0.17 18.40 26.06
C VAL A 194 0.25 17.39 24.99
N LEU A 195 0.70 16.18 25.37
CA LEU A 195 1.08 15.12 24.43
C LEU A 195 -0.07 14.13 24.18
N ARG A 196 -1.20 14.30 24.87
CA ARG A 196 -2.36 13.40 24.78
C ARG A 196 -3.28 13.76 23.61
N SER A 197 -3.30 15.02 23.22
CA SER A 197 -3.92 15.50 21.98
C SER A 197 -2.91 16.31 21.18
N TRP A 198 -2.86 16.11 19.87
CA TRP A 198 -1.97 16.83 18.96
C TRP A 198 -2.49 18.26 18.64
N ASP A 199 -3.30 18.84 19.54
CA ASP A 199 -3.97 20.15 19.35
C ASP A 199 -3.01 21.34 19.42
N PHE A 200 -1.82 21.12 19.99
CA PHE A 200 -0.76 22.13 20.02
C PHE A 200 -0.04 22.29 18.67
N LEU A 201 -0.14 21.30 17.76
CA LEU A 201 0.49 21.42 16.44
C LEU A 201 -0.30 22.40 15.55
N PRO A 202 0.37 23.25 14.76
CA PRO A 202 -0.31 24.16 13.85
C PRO A 202 -1.24 23.38 12.90
N LEU A 203 -2.40 23.97 12.57
CA LEU A 203 -3.48 23.35 11.78
C LEU A 203 -3.01 22.61 10.51
N TRP A 204 -1.90 23.05 9.92
CA TRP A 204 -1.26 22.53 8.72
C TRP A 204 -0.67 21.12 8.89
N ALA A 205 -0.37 20.73 10.12
CA ALA A 205 0.18 19.42 10.47
C ALA A 205 -0.87 18.50 11.11
N HIS A 206 -2.05 19.03 11.42
CA HIS A 206 -3.18 18.30 12.00
C HIS A 206 -4.24 17.97 10.94
N SER A 207 -4.50 18.89 9.99
CA SER A 207 -5.55 18.79 8.97
C SER A 207 -5.01 19.14 7.57
N LEU A 208 -5.44 18.39 6.55
CA LEU A 208 -5.14 18.68 5.14
C LEU A 208 -6.04 19.78 4.55
N GLU A 209 -7.14 20.15 5.22
CA GLU A 209 -8.13 21.13 4.74
C GLU A 209 -7.55 22.51 4.36
N PRO A 210 -6.54 23.07 5.06
CA PRO A 210 -5.94 24.36 4.66
C PRO A 210 -5.24 24.25 3.31
N TRP A 211 -4.63 23.09 3.03
CA TRP A 211 -3.93 22.84 1.76
C TRP A 211 -4.91 22.66 0.60
N ASP A 212 -6.08 22.05 0.82
CA ASP A 212 -7.14 21.97 -0.19
C ASP A 212 -7.52 23.35 -0.72
N ARG A 213 -7.73 24.32 0.19
CA ARG A 213 -8.11 25.68 -0.18
C ARG A 213 -7.01 26.37 -0.98
N VAL A 214 -5.75 26.20 -0.60
CA VAL A 214 -4.60 26.77 -1.31
C VAL A 214 -4.46 26.15 -2.70
N VAL A 215 -4.55 24.83 -2.80
CA VAL A 215 -4.45 24.12 -4.08
C VAL A 215 -5.64 24.45 -4.98
N ALA A 216 -6.87 24.57 -4.45
CA ALA A 216 -8.04 24.99 -5.21
C ALA A 216 -7.87 26.40 -5.78
N VAL A 217 -7.30 27.33 -5.01
CA VAL A 217 -7.01 28.70 -5.48
C VAL A 217 -5.90 28.70 -6.54
N VAL A 218 -4.84 27.91 -6.35
CA VAL A 218 -3.74 27.79 -7.32
C VAL A 218 -4.21 27.11 -8.61
N ALA A 219 -5.01 26.06 -8.51
CA ALA A 219 -5.62 25.37 -9.65
C ALA A 219 -6.59 26.29 -10.40
N ALA A 220 -7.44 27.05 -9.69
CA ALA A 220 -8.32 28.04 -10.29
C ALA A 220 -7.55 29.17 -11.00
N LYS A 221 -6.39 29.58 -10.45
CA LYS A 221 -5.52 30.60 -11.03
C LYS A 221 -4.74 30.09 -12.25
N CYS A 222 -4.37 28.82 -12.27
CA CYS A 222 -3.83 28.14 -13.47
C CYS A 222 -4.91 27.88 -14.54
N CYS A 223 -6.18 27.71 -14.15
CA CYS A 223 -7.30 27.43 -15.05
C CYS A 223 -7.85 28.65 -15.83
N CYS A 224 -7.34 29.87 -15.60
CA CYS A 224 -7.73 31.04 -16.42
C CYS A 224 -7.35 30.92 -17.91
N CYS A 225 -6.53 29.95 -18.31
CA CYS A 225 -6.20 29.67 -19.72
C CYS A 225 -6.94 28.46 -20.33
N CYS A 226 -7.69 27.67 -19.55
CA CYS A 226 -8.25 26.39 -20.03
C CYS A 226 -9.76 26.41 -20.35
N LYS A 227 -10.45 27.53 -20.05
CA LYS A 227 -11.92 27.64 -20.21
C LYS A 227 -12.41 27.53 -21.67
N GLY A 228 -11.52 27.58 -22.66
CA GLY A 228 -11.86 27.42 -24.08
C GLY A 228 -11.69 26.02 -24.66
N ARG A 229 -11.20 25.02 -23.89
CA ARG A 229 -10.90 23.68 -24.42
C ARG A 229 -11.82 22.56 -23.93
N GLN A 230 -12.59 22.77 -22.86
CA GLN A 230 -13.49 21.74 -22.33
C GLN A 230 -14.83 21.65 -23.09
N THR A 231 -15.28 22.73 -23.73
CA THR A 231 -16.54 22.73 -24.48
C THR A 231 -16.49 21.88 -25.76
N GLY A 232 -15.30 21.55 -26.28
CA GLY A 232 -15.15 20.71 -27.48
C GLY A 232 -15.03 19.20 -27.21
N GLN A 233 -14.89 18.79 -25.95
CA GLN A 233 -14.74 17.37 -25.59
C GLN A 233 -16.04 16.77 -25.03
N GLU A 234 -16.98 17.61 -24.61
CA GLU A 234 -18.32 17.20 -24.15
C GLU A 234 -19.25 16.83 -25.32
N GLU A 235 -19.06 17.41 -26.52
CA GLU A 235 -19.91 17.11 -27.69
C GLU A 235 -19.58 15.75 -28.34
N GLU A 236 -18.33 15.27 -28.30
CA GLU A 236 -17.97 13.93 -28.81
C GLU A 236 -18.43 12.80 -27.87
N GLU A 237 -18.54 13.03 -26.55
CA GLU A 237 -19.06 12.04 -25.60
C GLU A 237 -20.60 11.92 -25.60
N GLU A 238 -21.33 12.90 -26.12
CA GLU A 238 -22.80 12.88 -26.17
C GLU A 238 -23.36 12.02 -27.32
N GLU A 239 -22.64 11.89 -28.45
CA GLU A 239 -23.08 11.01 -29.54
C GLU A 239 -22.87 9.52 -29.22
N GLU A 240 -21.81 9.16 -28.48
CA GLU A 240 -21.57 7.76 -28.09
C GLU A 240 -22.54 7.27 -27.00
N LYS A 241 -23.04 8.18 -26.13
CA LYS A 241 -24.01 7.87 -25.07
C LYS A 241 -25.43 7.55 -25.54
N LYS A 242 -25.79 7.82 -26.80
CA LYS A 242 -27.12 7.43 -27.33
C LYS A 242 -27.21 5.96 -27.76
N GLY A 243 -26.10 5.22 -27.77
CA GLY A 243 -26.04 3.84 -28.29
C GLY A 243 -26.05 2.70 -27.27
N GLY A 244 -25.89 2.94 -25.96
CA GLY A 244 -25.71 1.84 -24.99
C GLY A 244 -26.12 2.19 -23.57
N GLY A 245 -27.38 1.91 -23.23
CA GLY A 245 -27.90 2.07 -21.86
C GLY A 245 -27.35 1.02 -20.89
N ASN A 246 -27.23 1.45 -19.61
CA ASN A 246 -26.95 0.69 -18.38
C ASN A 246 -25.50 0.27 -18.06
N PHE A 247 -24.59 1.22 -17.84
CA PHE A 247 -23.27 0.92 -17.24
C PHE A 247 -22.75 1.94 -16.19
N LEU A 248 -23.60 2.76 -15.57
CA LEU A 248 -23.13 3.80 -14.63
C LEU A 248 -23.76 3.71 -13.23
N GLU A 249 -23.83 2.50 -12.69
CA GLU A 249 -24.28 2.25 -11.31
C GLU A 249 -23.28 1.39 -10.50
N MET A 250 -21.98 1.49 -10.77
CA MET A 250 -20.97 0.61 -10.16
C MET A 250 -19.70 1.35 -9.70
N TYR A 251 -19.87 2.31 -8.80
CA TYR A 251 -18.74 2.97 -8.10
C TYR A 251 -18.82 2.90 -6.57
N ASP A 252 -19.50 1.89 -6.02
CA ASP A 252 -19.33 1.50 -4.62
C ASP A 252 -18.52 0.20 -4.56
N ASN A 253 -17.28 0.28 -4.06
CA ASN A 253 -16.43 -0.88 -3.86
C ASN A 253 -16.87 -1.64 -2.59
N PRO A 254 -17.52 -2.82 -2.69
CA PRO A 254 -18.07 -3.54 -1.54
C PRO A 254 -16.98 -4.11 -0.62
N ALA A 255 -15.74 -4.22 -1.12
CA ALA A 255 -14.62 -4.77 -0.36
C ALA A 255 -14.12 -3.79 0.72
N MET A 256 -14.25 -2.47 0.50
CA MET A 256 -13.89 -1.46 1.50
C MET A 256 -14.91 -1.36 2.64
N THR A 257 -16.20 -1.49 2.33
CA THR A 257 -17.28 -1.44 3.33
C THR A 257 -17.37 -2.71 4.17
N SER A 258 -17.05 -3.88 3.61
CA SER A 258 -17.08 -5.14 4.35
C SER A 258 -16.09 -5.16 5.54
N GLY A 259 -14.91 -4.56 5.40
CA GLY A 259 -13.93 -4.45 6.49
C GLY A 259 -14.43 -3.60 7.67
N VAL A 260 -15.16 -2.51 7.38
CA VAL A 260 -15.78 -1.64 8.39
C VAL A 260 -16.91 -2.37 9.12
N ASP A 261 -17.70 -3.18 8.42
CA ASP A 261 -18.79 -3.97 9.02
C ASP A 261 -18.26 -5.06 9.97
N TRP A 262 -17.12 -5.70 9.66
CA TRP A 262 -16.47 -6.67 10.53
C TRP A 262 -15.84 -6.08 11.79
N GLU A 263 -15.30 -4.86 11.70
CA GLU A 263 -14.69 -4.16 12.83
C GLU A 263 -15.79 -3.65 13.79
N LYS A 264 -16.89 -3.11 13.23
CA LYS A 264 -18.10 -2.73 13.97
C LYS A 264 -18.78 -3.91 14.66
N LYS A 265 -18.92 -5.05 13.98
CA LYS A 265 -19.41 -6.31 14.60
C LYS A 265 -18.51 -6.84 15.71
N ARG A 266 -17.22 -6.51 15.69
CA ARG A 266 -16.27 -6.92 16.73
C ARG A 266 -16.42 -6.04 17.97
N GLU A 267 -16.53 -4.73 17.78
CA GLU A 267 -16.84 -3.76 18.84
C GLU A 267 -18.19 -4.06 19.50
N ASP A 268 -19.25 -4.26 18.71
CA ASP A 268 -20.59 -4.59 19.23
C ASP A 268 -20.58 -5.88 20.07
N LYS A 269 -19.81 -6.90 19.65
CA LYS A 269 -19.67 -8.15 20.42
C LYS A 269 -18.88 -7.95 21.71
N GLU A 270 -17.85 -7.11 21.68
CA GLU A 270 -17.01 -6.83 22.84
C GLU A 270 -17.76 -6.01 23.90
N ASP A 271 -18.62 -5.10 23.46
CA ASP A 271 -19.48 -4.30 24.34
C ASP A 271 -20.62 -5.13 24.94
N VAL A 272 -21.22 -6.04 24.17
CA VAL A 272 -22.20 -7.01 24.70
C VAL A 272 -21.58 -7.96 25.72
N LEU A 273 -20.33 -8.41 25.49
CA LEU A 273 -19.60 -9.25 26.44
C LEU A 273 -19.28 -8.51 27.74
N LYS A 274 -18.93 -7.22 27.68
CA LYS A 274 -18.73 -6.37 28.87
C LYS A 274 -20.03 -6.12 29.63
N ALA A 275 -21.15 -5.97 28.95
CA ALA A 275 -22.46 -5.75 29.56
C ALA A 275 -23.05 -7.00 30.25
N THR A 276 -22.60 -8.20 29.87
CA THR A 276 -23.07 -9.48 30.45
C THR A 276 -22.21 -9.95 31.65
N GLN A 277 -21.12 -9.24 31.95
CA GLN A 277 -20.18 -9.55 33.05
C GLN A 277 -20.34 -8.62 34.27
N LEU A 278 -21.44 -7.85 34.35
CA LEU A 278 -21.92 -7.10 35.53
C LEU A 278 -23.21 -7.73 36.04
#